data_AF-A0AAN6X1K1-F1
#
_entry.id   AF-A0AAN6X1K1-F1
#
_cell.length_a   1.000
_cell.length_b   1.000
_cell.length_c   1.000
_cell.angle_alpha   90.00
_cell.angle_beta   90.00
_cell.angle_gamma   90.00
#
_symmetry.space_group_name_H-M   'P 1'
#
loop_
_entity.id
_entity.type
_entity.pdbx_description
1 polymer ?
#
loop_
_entity_poly.entity_id
_entity_poly.type
_entity_poly.pdbx_seq_one_letter_code
_entity_poly.pdbx_strand_id
1 'polypeptide(L)'
;MHAYTALPLAALLAFADAHGVILAAQGDAGGPPSVGFMVNDAIARNCTTINPCQMDTTIIRDAEIAAGTVNSCGRTKLTGNIDVGEVTENALAEGAITKVRAGSDVQVTIHQVNADGAGPYTCDLDEGSNSGIMRNVTVSNNIPGQNGLSQTRTTEFNITVTMPDDMRCVGASTGNICTVRCRNAAQAGPFGGCFPVEQVDVQPAINTAPDITTANSLEDLQFETKSNQAALAAAIKANQNAGSSQEEQNLAAVEAILALSTVSNSFPVQTPSVILGRPDPVATAVDPGTTTDAGNAGAGGGGGRNRGNGRNRGGNNKRAESVEELLRRFILDE
;
A
#
# COMPACT_ATOMS: atom_id res chain seq x y z
N MET A 1 -11.75 -52.72 24.33
CA MET A 1 -11.49 -51.77 23.22
C MET A 1 -11.42 -50.39 23.86
N HIS A 2 -10.22 -49.85 24.06
CA HIS A 2 -10.02 -48.55 24.70
C HIS A 2 -9.85 -47.49 23.62
N ALA A 3 -10.84 -46.61 23.49
CA ALA A 3 -10.80 -45.47 22.59
C ALA A 3 -9.98 -44.36 23.24
N TYR A 4 -8.82 -44.04 22.67
CA TYR A 4 -8.07 -42.84 23.01
C TYR A 4 -8.58 -41.70 22.13
N THR A 5 -9.28 -40.76 22.75
CA THR A 5 -9.69 -39.49 22.17
C THR A 5 -8.45 -38.60 21.98
N ALA A 6 -8.04 -38.39 20.73
CA ALA A 6 -7.02 -37.40 20.40
C ALA A 6 -7.63 -35.99 20.51
N LEU A 7 -7.13 -35.17 21.44
CA LEU A 7 -7.38 -33.72 21.42
C LEU A 7 -6.59 -33.11 20.25
N PRO A 8 -7.21 -32.29 19.37
CA PRO A 8 -6.46 -31.49 18.44
C PRO A 8 -5.83 -30.33 19.21
N LEU A 9 -4.50 -30.33 19.27
CA LEU A 9 -3.72 -29.18 19.75
C LEU A 9 -3.87 -28.07 18.70
N ALA A 10 -4.80 -27.13 18.92
CA ALA A 10 -4.89 -25.93 18.11
C ALA A 10 -3.57 -25.16 18.23
N ALA A 11 -2.77 -25.14 17.17
CA ALA A 11 -1.58 -24.32 17.08
C ALA A 11 -2.00 -22.84 17.17
N LEU A 12 -1.73 -22.19 18.30
CA LEU A 12 -1.67 -20.73 18.34
C LEU A 12 -0.57 -20.31 17.37
N LEU A 13 -0.95 -19.90 16.16
CA LEU A 13 -0.12 -19.08 15.30
C LEU A 13 0.09 -17.75 16.03
N ALA A 14 1.14 -17.69 16.85
CA ALA A 14 1.66 -16.41 17.29
C ALA A 14 2.03 -15.64 16.02
N PHE A 15 1.32 -14.55 15.75
CA PHE A 15 1.78 -13.56 14.79
C PHE A 15 3.09 -13.02 15.33
N ALA A 16 4.19 -13.63 14.89
CA ALA A 16 5.52 -13.18 15.21
C ALA A 16 5.67 -11.81 14.54
N ASP A 17 5.65 -10.76 15.33
CA ASP A 17 5.86 -9.42 14.82
C ASP A 17 7.31 -9.33 14.34
N ALA A 18 7.60 -9.59 13.07
CA ALA A 18 8.95 -9.52 12.50
C ALA A 18 9.30 -8.12 12.02
N HIS A 19 10.48 -7.57 12.34
CA HIS A 19 10.73 -6.15 12.10
C HIS A 19 12.20 -5.90 11.79
N GLY A 20 12.50 -5.54 10.53
CA GLY A 20 13.81 -5.12 10.05
C GLY A 20 13.67 -3.85 9.21
N VAL A 21 14.55 -2.88 9.43
CA VAL A 21 14.46 -1.54 8.82
C VAL A 21 15.76 -1.16 8.14
N ILE A 22 15.70 -0.64 6.92
CA ILE A 22 16.86 -0.10 6.22
C ILE A 22 17.10 1.33 6.70
N LEU A 23 18.13 1.55 7.51
CA LEU A 23 18.47 2.87 8.06
C LEU A 23 19.36 3.69 7.13
N ALA A 24 20.20 3.02 6.34
CA ALA A 24 21.10 3.68 5.41
C ALA A 24 21.45 2.73 4.25
N ALA A 25 21.63 3.29 3.07
CA ALA A 25 22.24 2.64 1.91
C ALA A 25 23.27 3.59 1.32
N GLN A 26 24.55 3.20 1.35
CA GLN A 26 25.66 4.01 0.88
C GLN A 26 26.38 3.29 -0.27
N GLY A 27 26.37 3.91 -1.43
CA GLY A 27 27.11 3.51 -2.61
C GLY A 27 28.51 4.11 -2.65
N ASP A 28 29.35 3.52 -3.49
CA ASP A 28 30.77 3.86 -3.62
C ASP A 28 31.06 5.12 -4.47
N ALA A 29 30.05 5.65 -5.16
CA ALA A 29 30.19 6.83 -6.03
C ALA A 29 30.06 8.16 -5.28
N GLY A 30 30.01 8.12 -3.94
CA GLY A 30 29.81 9.27 -3.07
C GLY A 30 28.34 9.68 -2.93
N GLY A 31 28.10 10.90 -2.45
CA GLY A 31 26.76 11.37 -2.10
C GLY A 31 26.32 10.91 -0.70
N PRO A 32 25.24 11.50 -0.16
CA PRO A 32 24.68 11.08 1.12
C PRO A 32 24.06 9.68 1.01
N PRO A 33 23.92 8.97 2.15
CA PRO A 33 23.24 7.69 2.15
C PRO A 33 21.75 7.89 1.84
N SER A 34 21.18 6.99 1.03
CA SER A 34 19.74 6.84 0.94
C SER A 34 19.20 6.24 2.22
N VAL A 35 17.95 6.53 2.56
CA VAL A 35 17.23 5.91 3.67
C VAL A 35 16.13 5.00 3.10
N GLY A 36 15.74 3.96 3.84
CA GLY A 36 14.58 3.16 3.50
C GLY A 36 13.31 4.02 3.37
N PHE A 37 12.46 3.71 2.41
CA PHE A 37 11.22 4.45 2.21
C PHE A 37 10.32 4.44 3.45
N MET A 38 9.82 5.62 3.81
CA MET A 38 8.95 5.87 4.96
C MET A 38 9.53 5.50 6.32
N VAL A 39 10.86 5.31 6.41
CA VAL A 39 11.55 5.20 7.69
C VAL A 39 11.54 6.55 8.39
N ASN A 40 11.23 6.54 9.69
CA ASN A 40 11.09 7.74 10.49
C ASN A 40 12.11 7.74 11.64
N ASP A 41 13.02 8.70 11.61
CA ASP A 41 14.07 8.84 12.62
C ASP A 41 13.55 9.17 14.03
N ALA A 42 12.31 9.64 14.16
CA ALA A 42 11.68 9.87 15.46
C ALA A 42 11.24 8.56 16.15
N ILE A 43 11.23 7.43 15.45
CA ILE A 43 10.91 6.13 16.03
C ILE A 43 12.11 5.58 16.78
N ALA A 44 11.90 5.26 18.06
CA ALA A 44 12.92 4.63 18.89
C ALA A 44 13.39 3.29 18.28
N ARG A 45 14.70 3.02 18.35
CA ARG A 45 15.33 1.78 17.84
C ARG A 45 15.90 0.87 18.93
N ASN A 46 15.76 1.28 20.18
CA ASN A 46 16.28 0.56 21.35
C ASN A 46 15.20 -0.28 22.07
N CYS A 47 14.10 -0.60 21.38
CA CYS A 47 13.03 -1.41 21.93
C CYS A 47 12.47 -2.38 20.90
N THR A 48 11.69 -3.36 21.36
CA THR A 48 11.10 -4.41 20.51
C THR A 48 9.59 -4.43 20.54
N THR A 49 8.94 -3.49 21.24
CA THR A 49 7.48 -3.41 21.28
C THR A 49 6.93 -2.82 19.98
N ILE A 50 5.71 -3.19 19.61
CA ILE A 50 5.06 -2.69 18.39
C ILE A 50 5.09 -1.16 18.35
N ASN A 51 4.59 -0.54 19.42
CA ASN A 51 4.67 0.90 19.58
C ASN A 51 5.86 1.26 20.51
N PRO A 52 6.78 2.13 20.09
CA PRO A 52 6.89 2.76 18.77
C PRO A 52 7.77 1.97 17.77
N CYS A 53 8.60 1.04 18.25
CA CYS A 53 9.83 0.59 17.56
C CYS A 53 9.63 -0.21 16.27
N GLN A 54 8.39 -0.54 15.93
CA GLN A 54 8.04 -1.39 14.79
C GLN A 54 7.15 -0.66 13.76
N MET A 55 6.78 0.59 14.02
CA MET A 55 5.72 1.25 13.27
C MET A 55 6.09 1.58 11.82
N ASP A 56 7.37 1.81 11.53
CA ASP A 56 7.88 2.14 10.20
C ASP A 56 8.65 1.00 9.53
N THR A 57 8.60 -0.22 10.08
CA THR A 57 9.21 -1.34 9.36
C THR A 57 8.38 -1.66 8.14
N THR A 58 9.06 -1.87 7.03
CA THR A 58 8.37 -2.21 5.79
C THR A 58 8.00 -3.68 5.77
N ILE A 59 6.73 -3.96 5.45
CA ILE A 59 6.17 -5.29 5.21
C ILE A 59 5.99 -5.45 3.70
N ILE A 60 6.65 -6.46 3.11
CA ILE A 60 6.66 -6.69 1.66
C ILE A 60 6.17 -8.11 1.34
N ARG A 61 4.86 -8.32 1.39
CA ARG A 61 4.24 -9.64 1.16
C ARG A 61 3.89 -9.83 -0.30
N ASP A 62 4.33 -10.95 -0.88
CA ASP A 62 3.98 -11.32 -2.26
C ASP A 62 2.47 -11.45 -2.45
N ALA A 63 1.74 -11.93 -1.44
CA ALA A 63 0.28 -12.00 -1.50
C ALA A 63 -0.38 -10.62 -1.58
N GLU A 64 0.16 -9.61 -0.88
CA GLU A 64 -0.38 -8.24 -0.91
C GLU A 64 -0.07 -7.56 -2.26
N ILE A 65 1.13 -7.82 -2.81
CA ILE A 65 1.55 -7.37 -4.15
C ILE A 65 0.69 -8.02 -5.24
N ALA A 66 0.54 -9.35 -5.21
CA ALA A 66 -0.23 -10.10 -6.20
C ALA A 66 -1.73 -9.73 -6.17
N ALA A 67 -2.24 -9.35 -5.00
CA ALA A 67 -3.60 -8.84 -4.84
C ALA A 67 -3.76 -7.36 -5.24
N GLY A 68 -2.68 -6.66 -5.63
CA GLY A 68 -2.72 -5.24 -5.99
C GLY A 68 -3.03 -4.30 -4.82
N THR A 69 -2.94 -4.79 -3.58
CA THR A 69 -3.24 -4.00 -2.36
C THR A 69 -2.07 -3.12 -1.93
N VAL A 70 -0.86 -3.50 -2.33
CA VAL A 70 0.37 -2.71 -2.18
C VAL A 70 1.20 -2.84 -3.44
N ASN A 71 2.14 -1.91 -3.66
CA ASN A 71 3.12 -2.06 -4.73
C ASN A 71 4.31 -2.94 -4.31
N SER A 72 5.30 -3.06 -5.19
CA SER A 72 6.50 -3.87 -4.99
C SER A 72 7.29 -3.52 -3.72
N CYS A 73 7.19 -2.29 -3.22
CA CYS A 73 7.85 -1.83 -2.00
C CYS A 73 7.04 -2.04 -0.72
N GLY A 74 5.77 -2.46 -0.83
CA GLY A 74 4.96 -2.83 0.31
C GLY A 74 4.45 -1.64 1.11
N ARG A 75 4.38 -1.81 2.44
CA ARG A 75 3.73 -0.85 3.34
C ARG A 75 4.37 -0.82 4.72
N THR A 76 4.13 0.25 5.47
CA THR A 76 4.43 0.31 6.91
C THR A 76 3.14 0.26 7.75
N LYS A 77 3.27 0.03 9.07
CA LYS A 77 2.13 0.12 10.00
C LYS A 77 1.74 1.58 10.28
N LEU A 78 2.67 2.52 10.15
CA LEU A 78 2.46 3.95 10.45
C LEU A 78 1.76 4.68 9.31
N THR A 79 2.16 4.41 8.07
CA THR A 79 1.79 5.23 6.90
C THR A 79 1.05 4.45 5.82
N GLY A 80 0.94 3.12 5.94
CA GLY A 80 0.28 2.29 4.94
C GLY A 80 1.16 2.05 3.72
N ASN A 81 0.53 1.91 2.54
CA ASN A 81 1.22 1.62 1.28
C ASN A 81 2.26 2.71 0.96
N ILE A 82 3.45 2.29 0.56
CA ILE A 82 4.53 3.20 0.18
C ILE A 82 4.22 3.74 -1.22
N ASP A 83 4.08 5.05 -1.40
CA ASP A 83 4.11 5.64 -2.74
C ASP A 83 5.57 5.82 -3.18
N VAL A 84 6.05 4.91 -4.03
CA VAL A 84 7.46 4.91 -4.46
C VAL A 84 7.79 6.15 -5.28
N GLY A 85 6.85 6.65 -6.09
CA GLY A 85 7.05 7.87 -6.87
C GLY A 85 7.21 9.07 -5.95
N GLU A 86 6.26 9.28 -5.04
CA GLU A 86 6.29 10.40 -4.08
C GLU A 86 7.56 10.36 -3.21
N VAL A 87 7.86 9.22 -2.58
CA VAL A 87 8.98 9.13 -1.64
C VAL A 87 10.33 9.27 -2.36
N THR A 88 10.45 8.79 -3.61
CA THR A 88 11.66 9.00 -4.42
C THR A 88 11.86 10.46 -4.79
N GLU A 89 10.80 11.17 -5.19
CA GLU A 89 10.87 12.60 -5.51
C GLU A 89 11.18 13.46 -4.26
N ASN A 90 10.66 13.08 -3.10
CA ASN A 90 11.02 13.74 -1.84
C ASN A 90 12.51 13.54 -1.53
N ALA A 91 13.04 12.32 -1.67
CA ALA A 91 14.47 12.06 -1.47
C ALA A 91 15.35 12.84 -2.47
N LEU A 92 14.92 12.96 -3.73
CA LEU A 92 15.57 13.81 -4.73
C LEU A 92 15.60 15.29 -4.32
N ALA A 93 14.45 15.82 -3.86
CA ALA A 93 14.33 17.21 -3.44
C ALA A 93 15.21 17.53 -2.21
N GLU A 94 15.39 16.56 -1.32
CA GLU A 94 16.28 16.66 -0.15
C GLU A 94 17.76 16.41 -0.51
N GLY A 95 18.04 15.93 -1.71
CA GLY A 95 19.37 15.50 -2.14
C GLY A 95 19.85 14.25 -1.38
N ALA A 96 18.95 13.50 -0.76
CA ALA A 96 19.21 12.35 0.10
C ALA A 96 19.20 11.02 -0.67
N ILE A 97 19.91 10.98 -1.81
CA ILE A 97 20.03 9.79 -2.65
C ILE A 97 21.49 9.39 -2.81
N THR A 98 21.75 8.12 -2.54
CA THR A 98 23.06 7.52 -2.76
C THR A 98 23.36 7.36 -4.24
N LYS A 99 24.63 7.58 -4.60
CA LYS A 99 25.10 7.45 -5.97
C LYS A 99 25.76 6.10 -6.20
N VAL A 100 25.53 5.53 -7.37
CA VAL A 100 26.04 4.23 -7.78
C VAL A 100 26.53 4.25 -9.22
N ARG A 101 27.38 3.29 -9.56
CA ARG A 101 27.79 2.95 -10.93
C ARG A 101 27.39 1.52 -11.27
N ALA A 102 27.40 1.16 -12.54
CA ALA A 102 27.27 -0.24 -12.94
C ALA A 102 28.36 -1.08 -12.25
N GLY A 103 27.97 -2.22 -11.69
CA GLY A 103 28.89 -3.12 -10.96
C GLY A 103 29.34 -2.62 -9.58
N SER A 104 28.90 -1.44 -9.13
CA SER A 104 29.29 -0.92 -7.81
C SER A 104 28.61 -1.65 -6.66
N ASP A 105 29.23 -1.61 -5.49
CA ASP A 105 28.66 -2.13 -4.25
C ASP A 105 27.92 -1.02 -3.48
N VAL A 106 26.80 -1.40 -2.88
CA VAL A 106 26.02 -0.59 -1.95
C VAL A 106 26.03 -1.25 -0.58
N GLN A 107 26.59 -0.55 0.41
CA GLN A 107 26.52 -0.96 1.81
C GLN A 107 25.17 -0.56 2.39
N VAL A 108 24.35 -1.55 2.74
CA VAL A 108 23.01 -1.34 3.32
C VAL A 108 23.04 -1.68 4.80
N THR A 109 22.76 -0.70 5.66
CA THR A 109 22.60 -0.85 7.09
C THR A 109 21.16 -1.19 7.43
N ILE A 110 20.97 -2.38 7.99
CA ILE A 110 19.68 -2.91 8.40
C ILE A 110 19.66 -3.02 9.92
N HIS A 111 18.67 -2.38 10.53
CA HIS A 111 18.36 -2.52 11.94
C HIS A 111 17.37 -3.66 12.15
N GLN A 112 17.83 -4.75 12.75
CA GLN A 112 16.99 -5.83 13.25
C GLN A 112 16.35 -5.38 14.57
N VAL A 113 15.05 -5.09 14.56
CA VAL A 113 14.30 -4.65 15.75
C VAL A 113 14.14 -5.83 16.71
N ASN A 114 13.74 -6.99 16.20
CA ASN A 114 13.51 -8.20 17.00
C ASN A 114 13.84 -9.49 16.24
N ALA A 115 13.48 -10.64 16.82
CA ALA A 115 14.00 -11.96 16.45
C ALA A 115 13.88 -12.27 14.95
N ASP A 116 12.84 -11.76 14.33
CA ASP A 116 12.34 -12.15 13.03
C ASP A 116 12.57 -11.06 11.95
N GLY A 117 13.33 -10.02 12.30
CA GLY A 117 14.00 -9.10 11.38
C GLY A 117 15.41 -9.53 10.97
N ALA A 118 15.79 -10.80 11.18
CA ALA A 118 17.10 -11.32 10.82
C ALA A 118 17.19 -11.69 9.33
N GLY A 119 18.33 -12.20 8.90
CA GLY A 119 18.52 -12.67 7.52
C GLY A 119 18.16 -14.14 7.28
N PRO A 120 18.47 -14.66 6.08
CA PRO A 120 19.10 -13.93 4.98
C PRO A 120 18.12 -12.96 4.29
N TYR A 121 18.65 -11.85 3.82
CA TYR A 121 17.99 -10.88 2.94
C TYR A 121 18.28 -11.22 1.48
N THR A 122 17.26 -11.11 0.65
CA THR A 122 17.37 -11.06 -0.82
C THR A 122 17.06 -9.65 -1.28
N CYS A 123 17.76 -9.19 -2.31
CA CYS A 123 17.51 -7.88 -2.91
C CYS A 123 17.25 -7.99 -4.41
N ASP A 124 16.43 -7.07 -4.92
CA ASP A 124 16.13 -6.89 -6.33
C ASP A 124 16.07 -5.39 -6.69
N LEU A 125 16.14 -5.10 -7.98
CA LEU A 125 16.27 -3.77 -8.56
C LEU A 125 15.12 -3.52 -9.55
N ASP A 126 14.49 -2.36 -9.41
CA ASP A 126 13.56 -1.78 -10.37
C ASP A 126 14.25 -0.63 -11.11
N GLU A 127 14.56 -0.87 -12.39
CA GLU A 127 15.22 0.11 -13.26
C GLU A 127 14.33 1.30 -13.64
N GLY A 128 13.01 1.11 -13.59
CA GLY A 128 12.02 2.18 -13.76
C GLY A 128 11.74 2.93 -12.45
N SER A 129 12.38 2.56 -11.34
CA SER A 129 12.17 3.02 -9.97
C SER A 129 10.77 2.74 -9.39
N ASN A 130 9.70 2.85 -10.18
CA ASN A 130 8.32 2.61 -9.78
C ASN A 130 7.56 1.77 -10.82
N SER A 131 8.27 0.89 -11.55
CA SER A 131 7.67 0.04 -12.57
C SER A 131 7.05 -1.24 -11.98
N GLY A 132 7.55 -1.67 -10.82
CA GLY A 132 7.21 -2.96 -10.22
C GLY A 132 7.94 -4.15 -10.85
N ILE A 133 8.73 -3.94 -11.90
CA ILE A 133 9.51 -4.98 -12.57
C ILE A 133 10.83 -5.15 -11.81
N MET A 134 10.91 -6.22 -11.02
CA MET A 134 12.02 -6.48 -10.12
C MET A 134 12.99 -7.51 -10.70
N ARG A 135 14.27 -7.13 -10.79
CA ARG A 135 15.37 -8.01 -11.20
C ARG A 135 16.26 -8.32 -10.00
N ASN A 136 16.49 -9.59 -9.71
CA ASN A 136 17.37 -9.98 -8.60
C ASN A 136 18.78 -9.40 -8.75
N VAL A 137 19.35 -8.97 -7.62
CA VAL A 137 20.74 -8.51 -7.51
C VAL A 137 21.49 -9.36 -6.49
N THR A 138 22.83 -9.29 -6.52
CA THR A 138 23.67 -10.12 -5.65
C THR A 138 23.80 -9.48 -4.28
N VAL A 139 23.68 -10.30 -3.22
CA VAL A 139 23.97 -9.92 -1.84
C VAL A 139 25.19 -10.72 -1.38
N SER A 140 26.36 -10.08 -1.30
CA SER A 140 27.65 -10.79 -1.14
C SER A 140 27.95 -11.17 0.32
N ASN A 141 27.40 -10.44 1.29
CA ASN A 141 27.36 -10.83 2.70
C ASN A 141 25.97 -10.57 3.28
N ASN A 142 25.57 -11.38 4.24
CA ASN A 142 24.20 -11.35 4.74
C ASN A 142 24.12 -11.31 6.28
N ILE A 143 22.95 -10.94 6.78
CA ILE A 143 22.64 -10.97 8.21
C ILE A 143 22.50 -12.43 8.66
N PRO A 144 23.14 -12.83 9.77
CA PRO A 144 22.95 -14.15 10.34
C PRO A 144 21.47 -14.39 10.71
N GLY A 145 20.93 -15.54 10.29
CA GLY A 145 19.58 -15.95 10.60
C GLY A 145 19.16 -17.17 9.78
N GLN A 146 18.06 -17.79 10.18
CA GLN A 146 17.42 -18.88 9.45
C GLN A 146 15.99 -18.48 9.14
N ASN A 147 15.64 -18.36 7.86
CA ASN A 147 14.31 -17.95 7.39
C ASN A 147 13.84 -16.61 8.02
N GLY A 148 14.76 -15.65 8.15
CA GLY A 148 14.48 -14.37 8.78
C GLY A 148 14.58 -14.36 10.30
N LEU A 149 14.92 -15.48 10.95
CA LEU A 149 14.90 -15.63 12.41
C LEU A 149 16.31 -15.70 13.04
N SER A 150 16.52 -14.98 14.14
CA SER A 150 17.66 -15.08 15.05
C SER A 150 17.24 -14.66 16.47
N GLN A 151 18.08 -14.87 17.49
CA GLN A 151 17.79 -14.38 18.86
C GLN A 151 18.22 -12.92 19.08
N THR A 152 18.85 -12.32 18.09
CA THR A 152 19.32 -10.94 18.14
C THR A 152 18.13 -9.97 18.13
N ARG A 153 18.30 -8.82 18.78
CA ARG A 153 17.31 -7.75 18.84
C ARG A 153 18.02 -6.41 18.87
N THR A 154 17.35 -5.35 18.41
CA THR A 154 17.85 -3.97 18.42
C THR A 154 19.31 -3.85 17.98
N THR A 155 19.66 -4.49 16.87
CA THR A 155 21.04 -4.59 16.39
C THR A 155 21.11 -4.24 14.92
N GLU A 156 22.13 -3.48 14.57
CA GLU A 156 22.42 -3.12 13.18
C GLU A 156 23.40 -4.10 12.56
N PHE A 157 23.13 -4.44 11.30
CA PHE A 157 23.99 -5.25 10.48
C PHE A 157 24.15 -4.59 9.11
N ASN A 158 25.31 -4.80 8.49
CA ASN A 158 25.56 -4.35 7.13
C ASN A 158 25.51 -5.53 6.17
N ILE A 159 24.73 -5.39 5.10
CA ILE A 159 24.81 -6.24 3.91
C ILE A 159 25.42 -5.44 2.77
N THR A 160 25.96 -6.14 1.79
CA THR A 160 26.57 -5.56 0.60
C THR A 160 25.78 -6.03 -0.60
N VAL A 161 25.19 -5.08 -1.32
CA VAL A 161 24.36 -5.33 -2.50
C VAL A 161 25.14 -4.86 -3.72
N THR A 162 25.44 -5.77 -4.65
CA THR A 162 26.17 -5.45 -5.88
C THR A 162 25.19 -5.07 -6.98
N MET A 163 25.35 -3.86 -7.53
CA MET A 163 24.58 -3.37 -8.66
C MET A 163 24.92 -4.16 -9.94
N PRO A 164 23.96 -4.44 -10.83
CA PRO A 164 24.26 -5.13 -12.09
C PRO A 164 25.21 -4.33 -12.99
N ASP A 165 26.08 -5.01 -13.72
CA ASP A 165 26.99 -4.40 -14.71
C ASP A 165 26.24 -3.82 -15.92
N ASP A 166 25.06 -4.36 -16.21
CA ASP A 166 24.18 -3.96 -17.32
C ASP A 166 23.02 -3.08 -16.87
N MET A 167 23.04 -2.58 -15.62
CA MET A 167 21.92 -1.80 -15.11
C MET A 167 21.72 -0.50 -15.88
N ARG A 168 20.47 -0.12 -16.08
CA ARG A 168 20.10 1.15 -16.68
C ARG A 168 18.92 1.78 -15.96
N CYS A 169 19.22 2.62 -14.99
CA CYS A 169 18.22 3.42 -14.31
C CYS A 169 17.59 4.43 -15.26
N VAL A 170 16.25 4.42 -15.32
CA VAL A 170 15.44 5.33 -16.15
C VAL A 170 14.31 5.98 -15.34
N GLY A 171 14.19 5.68 -14.05
CA GLY A 171 13.12 6.16 -13.19
C GLY A 171 13.28 7.59 -12.69
N ALA A 172 12.20 8.05 -12.02
CA ALA A 172 12.04 9.37 -11.41
C ALA A 172 12.16 10.56 -12.39
N SER A 173 12.04 11.77 -11.84
CA SER A 173 12.10 13.03 -12.58
C SER A 173 13.45 13.31 -13.22
N THR A 174 14.53 12.74 -12.67
CA THR A 174 15.89 12.89 -13.21
C THR A 174 16.21 11.90 -14.32
N GLY A 175 15.47 10.80 -14.45
CA GLY A 175 15.65 9.80 -15.51
C GLY A 175 16.87 8.89 -15.33
N ASN A 176 17.43 8.82 -14.12
CA ASN A 176 18.57 7.98 -13.77
C ASN A 176 18.44 7.35 -12.38
N ILE A 177 17.22 7.23 -11.85
CA ILE A 177 16.96 6.59 -10.56
C ILE A 177 16.48 5.16 -10.75
N CYS A 178 17.03 4.25 -9.95
CA CYS A 178 16.48 2.93 -9.72
C CYS A 178 15.97 2.82 -8.28
N THR A 179 15.10 1.85 -8.02
CA THR A 179 14.72 1.47 -6.66
C THR A 179 15.28 0.10 -6.36
N VAL A 180 16.04 -0.02 -5.27
CA VAL A 180 16.48 -1.31 -4.74
C VAL A 180 15.51 -1.71 -3.64
N ARG A 181 15.07 -2.96 -3.66
CA ARG A 181 14.25 -3.55 -2.61
C ARG A 181 15.03 -4.68 -1.97
N CYS A 182 15.12 -4.68 -0.64
CA CYS A 182 15.71 -5.75 0.13
C CYS A 182 14.70 -6.27 1.14
N ARG A 183 14.53 -7.59 1.22
CA ARG A 183 13.61 -8.24 2.16
C ARG A 183 14.14 -9.58 2.65
N ASN A 184 13.82 -9.94 3.89
CA ASN A 184 14.15 -11.24 4.46
C ASN A 184 13.09 -12.30 4.14
N ALA A 185 13.33 -13.55 4.59
CA ALA A 185 12.45 -14.69 4.36
C ALA A 185 11.45 -14.96 5.51
N ALA A 186 11.17 -13.97 6.38
CA ALA A 186 10.28 -14.18 7.52
C ALA A 186 8.84 -14.41 7.06
N GLN A 187 8.16 -15.42 7.64
CA GLN A 187 6.81 -15.80 7.23
C GLN A 187 5.72 -14.82 7.70
N ALA A 188 5.94 -14.14 8.83
CA ALA A 188 5.02 -13.11 9.31
C ALA A 188 4.96 -11.87 8.39
N GLY A 189 5.88 -11.80 7.44
CA GLY A 189 6.03 -10.79 6.41
C GLY A 189 7.49 -10.81 5.99
N PRO A 190 7.82 -10.74 4.71
CA PRO A 190 9.18 -10.34 4.37
C PRO A 190 9.40 -8.90 4.84
N PHE A 191 10.39 -8.67 5.70
CA PHE A 191 10.73 -7.35 6.23
C PHE A 191 12.01 -6.81 5.62
N GLY A 192 12.10 -5.48 5.55
CA GLY A 192 13.27 -4.77 5.04
C GLY A 192 12.85 -3.40 4.56
N GLY A 193 12.92 -3.16 3.25
CA GLY A 193 12.46 -1.92 2.65
C GLY A 193 12.92 -1.74 1.22
N CYS A 194 12.47 -0.64 0.63
CA CYS A 194 13.00 -0.10 -0.61
C CYS A 194 13.81 1.17 -0.34
N PHE A 195 14.78 1.47 -1.18
CA PHE A 195 15.51 2.74 -1.18
C PHE A 195 15.91 3.12 -2.61
N PRO A 196 16.02 4.42 -2.92
CA PRO A 196 16.40 4.87 -4.24
C PRO A 196 17.93 4.88 -4.39
N VAL A 197 18.41 4.68 -5.62
CA VAL A 197 19.82 4.86 -6.00
C VAL A 197 19.90 5.67 -7.29
N GLU A 198 20.87 6.59 -7.36
CA GLU A 198 21.14 7.39 -8.56
C GLU A 198 22.31 6.81 -9.34
N GLN A 199 22.06 6.37 -10.58
CA GLN A 199 23.12 5.94 -11.48
C GLN A 199 23.83 7.14 -12.09
N VAL A 200 25.14 7.25 -11.85
CA VAL A 200 25.93 8.44 -12.27
C VAL A 200 26.78 8.22 -13.51
N ASP A 201 26.90 6.99 -13.99
CA ASP A 201 27.68 6.60 -15.16
C ASP A 201 26.82 6.37 -16.42
N VAL A 202 25.57 6.86 -16.39
CA VAL A 202 24.62 6.80 -17.51
C VAL A 202 24.20 8.21 -17.94
N GLN A 203 23.87 8.36 -19.22
CA GLN A 203 23.12 9.54 -19.66
C GLN A 203 21.66 9.40 -19.20
N PRO A 204 21.12 10.36 -18.41
CA PRO A 204 19.77 10.24 -17.91
C PRO A 204 18.75 10.14 -19.05
N ALA A 205 17.74 9.28 -18.87
CA ALA A 205 16.63 9.15 -19.78
C ALA A 205 15.78 10.41 -19.78
N ILE A 206 15.30 10.82 -20.96
CA ILE A 206 14.30 11.87 -21.07
C ILE A 206 12.93 11.20 -21.02
N ASN A 207 12.32 11.20 -19.84
CA ASN A 207 11.00 10.62 -19.63
C ASN A 207 9.93 11.56 -20.20
N THR A 208 9.41 11.25 -21.39
CA THR A 208 8.25 11.94 -21.97
C THR A 208 7.04 11.02 -21.97
N ALA A 209 5.83 11.57 -21.75
CA ALA A 209 4.61 10.76 -21.72
C ALA A 209 4.40 9.86 -22.97
N PRO A 210 4.75 10.30 -24.20
CA PRO A 210 4.68 9.43 -25.39
C PRO A 210 5.65 8.24 -25.38
N ASP A 211 6.79 8.34 -24.70
CA ASP A 211 7.86 7.34 -24.74
C ASP A 211 7.76 6.29 -23.61
N ILE A 212 6.87 6.49 -22.64
CA ILE A 212 6.66 5.58 -21.51
C ILE A 212 5.63 4.52 -21.91
N THR A 213 6.11 3.29 -22.14
CA THR A 213 5.23 2.13 -22.34
C THR A 213 4.73 1.61 -21.00
N THR A 214 3.42 1.64 -20.76
CA THR A 214 2.80 1.04 -19.57
C THR A 214 2.71 -0.49 -19.73
N ALA A 215 2.94 -1.23 -18.64
CA ALA A 215 2.85 -2.69 -18.65
C ALA A 215 1.40 -3.18 -18.89
N ASN A 216 0.41 -2.46 -18.36
CA ASN A 216 -0.99 -2.74 -18.58
C ASN A 216 -1.49 -2.02 -19.84
N SER A 217 -2.32 -2.70 -20.62
CA SER A 217 -3.02 -2.06 -21.73
C SER A 217 -4.02 -1.02 -21.22
N LEU A 218 -4.35 -0.04 -22.05
CA LEU A 218 -5.41 0.92 -21.74
C LEU A 218 -6.74 0.21 -21.46
N GLU A 219 -6.99 -0.91 -22.12
CA GLU A 219 -8.20 -1.70 -21.97
C GLU A 219 -8.26 -2.38 -20.59
N ASP A 220 -7.15 -2.96 -20.12
CA ASP A 220 -7.06 -3.56 -18.78
C ASP A 220 -7.28 -2.51 -17.70
N LEU A 221 -6.61 -1.35 -17.82
CA LEU A 221 -6.76 -0.25 -16.86
C LEU A 221 -8.20 0.29 -16.83
N GLN A 222 -8.85 0.38 -17.99
CA GLN A 222 -10.24 0.81 -18.07
C GLN A 222 -11.20 -0.23 -17.51
N PHE A 223 -10.94 -1.52 -17.72
CA PHE A 223 -11.72 -2.60 -17.15
C PHE A 223 -11.63 -2.57 -15.62
N GLU A 224 -10.41 -2.51 -15.08
CA GLU A 224 -10.17 -2.41 -13.64
C GLU A 224 -10.84 -1.17 -13.03
N THR A 225 -10.67 0.00 -13.65
CA THR A 225 -11.29 1.25 -13.17
C THR A 225 -12.81 1.13 -13.14
N LYS A 226 -13.42 0.56 -14.18
CA LYS A 226 -14.88 0.38 -14.23
C LYS A 226 -15.36 -0.67 -13.22
N SER A 227 -14.61 -1.75 -13.03
CA SER A 227 -14.90 -2.78 -12.03
C SER A 227 -14.85 -2.20 -10.62
N ASN A 228 -13.78 -1.46 -10.28
CA ASN A 228 -13.62 -0.80 -8.99
C ASN A 228 -14.70 0.26 -8.74
N GLN A 229 -15.04 1.07 -9.76
CA GLN A 229 -16.15 2.03 -9.67
C GLN A 229 -17.50 1.36 -9.42
N ALA A 230 -17.75 0.20 -10.05
CA ALA A 230 -18.97 -0.57 -9.81
C ALA A 230 -18.99 -1.17 -8.39
N ALA A 231 -17.86 -1.67 -7.90
CA ALA A 231 -17.73 -2.25 -6.55
C ALA A 231 -17.77 -1.22 -5.42
N LEU A 232 -17.40 0.05 -5.69
CA LEU A 232 -17.25 1.09 -4.68
C LEU A 232 -18.51 1.30 -3.82
N ALA A 233 -19.70 1.32 -4.43
CA ALA A 233 -20.95 1.53 -3.68
C ALA A 233 -21.24 0.38 -2.70
N ALA A 234 -20.94 -0.86 -3.10
CA ALA A 234 -21.10 -2.04 -2.25
C ALA A 234 -20.08 -2.03 -1.10
N ALA A 235 -18.82 -1.67 -1.39
CA ALA A 235 -17.78 -1.52 -0.38
C ALA A 235 -18.10 -0.44 0.66
N ILE A 236 -18.63 0.72 0.22
CA ILE A 236 -19.10 1.79 1.12
C ILE A 236 -20.20 1.27 2.04
N LYS A 237 -21.18 0.55 1.49
CA LYS A 237 -22.29 0.00 2.28
C LYS A 237 -21.81 -1.07 3.26
N ALA A 238 -20.87 -1.93 2.86
CA ALA A 238 -20.25 -2.91 3.75
C ALA A 238 -19.51 -2.23 4.91
N ASN A 239 -18.74 -1.17 4.64
CA ASN A 239 -18.04 -0.39 5.67
C ASN A 239 -19.00 0.34 6.61
N GLN A 240 -20.12 0.88 6.11
CA GLN A 240 -21.16 1.51 6.94
C GLN A 240 -21.85 0.51 7.88
N ASN A 241 -21.90 -0.77 7.51
CA ASN A 241 -22.50 -1.82 8.31
C ASN A 241 -21.50 -2.49 9.28
N ALA A 242 -20.20 -2.21 9.15
CA ALA A 242 -19.16 -2.72 10.03
C ALA A 242 -19.34 -2.18 11.46
N GLY A 243 -19.52 -3.09 12.43
CA GLY A 243 -19.74 -2.76 13.85
C GLY A 243 -21.21 -2.81 14.32
N SER A 244 -22.16 -3.14 13.44
CA SER A 244 -23.51 -3.57 13.85
C SER A 244 -23.50 -5.05 14.26
N SER A 245 -24.52 -5.56 14.96
CA SER A 245 -24.66 -6.95 15.47
C SER A 245 -24.84 -7.99 14.34
N GLN A 246 -24.02 -7.86 13.32
CA GLN A 246 -24.26 -8.27 11.94
C GLN A 246 -23.00 -8.93 11.37
N GLU A 247 -22.17 -9.51 12.24
CA GLU A 247 -21.01 -10.33 11.86
C GLU A 247 -21.44 -11.56 11.03
N GLU A 248 -22.70 -11.98 11.17
CA GLU A 248 -23.33 -13.01 10.32
C GLU A 248 -23.63 -12.55 8.87
N GLN A 249 -23.77 -11.24 8.59
CA GLN A 249 -23.98 -10.75 7.21
C GLN A 249 -22.68 -10.47 6.47
N ASN A 250 -21.56 -10.32 7.18
CA ASN A 250 -20.25 -10.18 6.55
C ASN A 250 -19.86 -11.44 5.77
N LEU A 251 -20.34 -12.62 6.20
CA LEU A 251 -20.22 -13.87 5.44
C LEU A 251 -20.97 -13.79 4.11
N ALA A 252 -22.23 -13.32 4.13
CA ALA A 252 -23.05 -13.17 2.92
C ALA A 252 -22.50 -12.14 1.92
N ALA A 253 -21.84 -11.09 2.41
CA ALA A 253 -21.19 -10.10 1.55
C ALA A 253 -19.95 -10.69 0.84
N VAL A 254 -19.16 -11.50 1.54
CA VAL A 254 -17.98 -12.19 0.98
C VAL A 254 -18.41 -13.29 0.00
N GLU A 255 -19.44 -14.08 0.32
CA GLU A 255 -19.99 -15.11 -0.56
C GLU A 255 -20.62 -14.53 -1.84
N ALA A 256 -21.27 -13.36 -1.76
CA ALA A 256 -21.82 -12.68 -2.92
C ALA A 256 -20.76 -12.06 -3.85
N ILE A 257 -19.59 -11.68 -3.31
CA ILE A 257 -18.47 -11.14 -4.08
C ILE A 257 -17.66 -12.27 -4.74
N LEU A 258 -17.52 -13.42 -4.07
CA LEU A 258 -16.62 -14.50 -4.49
C LEU A 258 -17.33 -15.72 -5.09
N ALA A 259 -18.67 -15.78 -5.08
CA ALA A 259 -19.46 -16.92 -5.54
C ALA A 259 -19.08 -18.28 -4.92
N LEU A 260 -18.63 -18.28 -3.66
CA LEU A 260 -18.38 -19.49 -2.86
C LEU A 260 -19.44 -19.64 -1.76
N SER A 261 -19.67 -20.87 -1.28
CA SER A 261 -20.50 -21.14 -0.09
C SER A 261 -19.66 -21.76 1.03
N THR A 262 -19.87 -21.30 2.26
CA THR A 262 -19.21 -21.81 3.47
C THR A 262 -20.20 -22.13 4.57
N VAL A 263 -19.94 -23.19 5.34
CA VAL A 263 -20.79 -23.63 6.44
C VAL A 263 -20.14 -23.24 7.76
N SER A 264 -20.75 -22.34 8.53
CA SER A 264 -20.28 -21.95 9.87
C SER A 264 -21.24 -22.42 10.97
N ASN A 265 -20.71 -23.02 12.04
CA ASN A 265 -21.45 -23.32 13.27
C ASN A 265 -21.25 -22.21 14.31
N SER A 266 -22.30 -21.89 15.08
CA SER A 266 -22.26 -20.88 16.13
C SER A 266 -21.70 -21.42 17.46
N PHE A 267 -20.96 -20.57 18.18
CA PHE A 267 -20.47 -20.82 19.53
C PHE A 267 -21.15 -19.85 20.52
N PRO A 268 -21.32 -20.23 21.80
CA PRO A 268 -22.01 -19.39 22.77
C PRO A 268 -21.20 -18.15 23.16
N VAL A 269 -21.88 -17.00 23.21
CA VAL A 269 -21.35 -15.68 23.59
C VAL A 269 -21.08 -15.62 25.10
N GLN A 270 -19.87 -15.20 25.52
CA GLN A 270 -19.46 -15.11 26.93
C GLN A 270 -19.21 -13.67 27.45
N THR A 271 -19.74 -12.63 26.80
CA THR A 271 -19.56 -11.25 27.29
C THR A 271 -20.71 -10.80 28.22
N PRO A 272 -20.42 -10.29 29.44
CA PRO A 272 -21.43 -9.74 30.34
C PRO A 272 -21.89 -8.34 29.92
N SER A 273 -23.11 -7.97 30.29
CA SER A 273 -23.79 -6.73 29.87
C SER A 273 -23.27 -5.47 30.56
N VAL A 274 -23.07 -4.39 29.78
CA VAL A 274 -22.71 -3.05 30.26
C VAL A 274 -23.96 -2.18 30.34
N ILE A 275 -24.19 -1.51 31.48
CA ILE A 275 -25.23 -0.50 31.67
C ILE A 275 -24.67 0.86 31.26
N LEU A 276 -25.25 1.50 30.24
CA LEU A 276 -24.91 2.86 29.82
C LEU A 276 -25.98 3.83 30.31
N GLY A 277 -25.65 4.63 31.32
CA GLY A 277 -26.45 5.76 31.78
C GLY A 277 -25.68 7.06 31.61
N ARG A 278 -26.11 7.90 30.67
CA ARG A 278 -25.83 9.34 30.68
C ARG A 278 -27.10 10.08 30.24
N PRO A 279 -27.55 11.15 30.94
CA PRO A 279 -28.81 11.82 30.61
C PRO A 279 -28.68 12.68 29.34
N ASP A 280 -29.75 12.70 28.54
CA ASP A 280 -29.87 13.45 27.29
C ASP A 280 -29.79 14.98 27.48
N PRO A 281 -29.25 15.74 26.51
CA PRO A 281 -29.27 17.20 26.55
C PRO A 281 -30.66 17.75 26.17
N VAL A 282 -31.17 18.65 27.02
CA VAL A 282 -32.44 19.37 26.87
C VAL A 282 -32.42 20.29 25.64
N ALA A 283 -33.37 20.11 24.73
CA ALA A 283 -33.65 21.03 23.64
C ALA A 283 -34.50 22.22 24.15
N THR A 284 -34.03 23.46 23.91
CA THR A 284 -34.81 24.68 24.15
C THR A 284 -35.58 25.06 22.90
N ALA A 285 -36.91 25.21 23.04
CA ALA A 285 -37.83 25.60 22.00
C ALA A 285 -37.78 27.12 21.72
N VAL A 286 -38.01 27.52 20.47
CA VAL A 286 -38.26 28.92 20.07
C VAL A 286 -39.65 29.01 19.47
N ASP A 287 -40.49 29.86 20.06
CA ASP A 287 -41.89 30.16 19.69
C ASP A 287 -41.95 31.39 18.74
N PRO A 288 -42.97 31.54 17.85
CA PRO A 288 -42.95 32.53 16.78
C PRO A 288 -43.78 33.80 17.07
N GLY A 289 -43.27 34.94 16.59
CA GLY A 289 -44.09 36.08 16.14
C GLY A 289 -44.08 37.33 17.02
N THR A 290 -43.53 38.44 16.51
CA THR A 290 -44.23 39.74 16.40
C THR A 290 -43.38 40.74 15.60
N THR A 291 -44.10 41.50 14.77
CA THR A 291 -43.66 42.49 13.78
C THR A 291 -43.15 43.80 14.39
N THR A 292 -42.22 44.49 13.73
CA THR A 292 -42.31 45.95 13.45
C THR A 292 -41.36 46.34 12.31
N ASP A 293 -41.92 47.09 11.37
CA ASP A 293 -41.28 47.75 10.23
C ASP A 293 -40.15 48.73 10.64
N ALA A 294 -39.14 48.86 9.79
CA ALA A 294 -38.83 50.12 9.07
C ALA A 294 -37.48 50.06 8.33
N GLY A 295 -37.47 50.54 7.08
CA GLY A 295 -36.38 51.43 6.63
C GLY A 295 -35.36 50.93 5.61
N ASN A 296 -35.80 50.76 4.36
CA ASN A 296 -35.29 51.44 3.16
C ASN A 296 -33.83 51.28 2.63
N ALA A 297 -33.78 50.99 1.31
CA ALA A 297 -32.78 51.35 0.26
C ALA A 297 -31.34 50.77 0.34
N GLY A 298 -30.68 50.35 -0.75
CA GLY A 298 -30.97 50.27 -2.19
C GLY A 298 -30.02 49.21 -2.81
N ALA A 299 -30.43 48.46 -3.84
CA ALA A 299 -30.44 48.81 -5.27
C ALA A 299 -29.12 48.50 -6.02
N GLY A 300 -29.24 47.62 -7.02
CA GLY A 300 -28.28 47.37 -8.12
C GLY A 300 -27.86 45.90 -8.22
N GLY A 301 -28.31 45.06 -9.17
CA GLY A 301 -29.02 45.27 -10.42
C GLY A 301 -28.14 44.91 -11.63
N GLY A 302 -28.39 43.75 -12.26
CA GLY A 302 -27.88 43.36 -13.59
C GLY A 302 -27.40 41.90 -13.64
N GLY A 303 -28.05 40.91 -14.27
CA GLY A 303 -29.06 40.95 -15.33
C GLY A 303 -28.45 40.62 -16.70
N GLY A 304 -28.04 39.37 -16.93
CA GLY A 304 -27.52 38.90 -18.22
C GLY A 304 -28.06 37.52 -18.59
N ARG A 305 -29.23 37.50 -19.27
CA ARG A 305 -29.80 36.31 -19.91
C ARG A 305 -29.12 36.11 -21.26
N ASN A 306 -28.62 34.92 -21.57
CA ASN A 306 -28.34 34.55 -22.95
C ASN A 306 -29.05 33.24 -23.32
N ARG A 307 -29.99 33.35 -24.26
CA ARG A 307 -30.73 32.26 -24.89
C ARG A 307 -30.01 31.94 -26.20
N GLY A 308 -29.48 30.73 -26.34
CA GLY A 308 -29.03 30.17 -27.61
C GLY A 308 -29.89 28.97 -27.97
N ASN A 309 -30.67 29.09 -29.05
CA ASN A 309 -31.51 28.05 -29.63
C ASN A 309 -30.83 27.61 -30.95
N GLY A 310 -30.67 26.30 -31.20
CA GLY A 310 -29.93 25.81 -32.38
C GLY A 310 -30.04 24.30 -32.62
N ARG A 311 -31.04 23.95 -33.44
CA ARG A 311 -31.50 22.63 -33.92
C ARG A 311 -30.45 21.64 -34.49
N ASN A 312 -30.54 20.39 -34.02
CA ASN A 312 -30.72 19.08 -34.72
C ASN A 312 -30.09 18.79 -36.11
N ARG A 313 -29.34 17.67 -36.21
CA ARG A 313 -29.33 16.65 -37.31
C ARG A 313 -28.56 15.40 -36.82
N GLY A 314 -29.25 14.29 -36.52
CA GLY A 314 -29.26 13.02 -37.30
C GLY A 314 -27.86 12.43 -37.54
N GLY A 315 -27.47 11.22 -37.14
CA GLY A 315 -28.16 9.99 -36.79
C GLY A 315 -27.26 8.85 -37.27
N ASN A 316 -26.70 8.04 -36.38
CA ASN A 316 -26.14 6.72 -36.69
C ASN A 316 -26.14 5.87 -35.41
N ASN A 317 -27.26 5.17 -35.22
CA ASN A 317 -27.50 4.28 -34.11
C ASN A 317 -26.77 2.95 -34.39
N LYS A 318 -25.47 2.87 -34.07
CA LYS A 318 -24.84 1.58 -33.80
C LYS A 318 -25.25 1.21 -32.37
N ARG A 319 -26.03 0.15 -32.22
CA ARG A 319 -26.47 -0.39 -30.93
C ARG A 319 -25.25 -0.53 -30.02
N ALA A 320 -25.16 0.34 -29.01
CA ALA A 320 -24.29 0.09 -27.87
C ALA A 320 -24.92 -1.08 -27.12
N GLU A 321 -24.23 -2.23 -27.08
CA GLU A 321 -24.57 -3.30 -26.15
C GLU A 321 -24.57 -2.70 -24.74
N SER A 322 -25.61 -3.00 -23.98
CA SER A 322 -25.70 -2.52 -22.60
C SER A 322 -24.65 -3.23 -21.75
N VAL A 323 -24.13 -2.54 -20.73
CA VAL A 323 -23.15 -3.09 -19.77
C VAL A 323 -23.66 -4.40 -19.13
N GLU A 324 -24.98 -4.55 -18.98
CA GLU A 324 -25.62 -5.76 -18.48
C GLU A 324 -25.52 -6.95 -19.46
N GLU A 325 -25.47 -6.68 -20.77
CA GLU A 325 -25.38 -7.69 -21.83
C GLU A 325 -23.96 -8.26 -21.97
N LEU A 326 -22.93 -7.43 -21.75
CA LEU A 326 -21.53 -7.86 -21.69
C LEU A 326 -21.23 -8.70 -20.45
N LEU A 327 -21.79 -8.33 -19.29
CA LEU A 327 -21.62 -9.08 -18.03
C LEU A 327 -22.25 -10.49 -18.11
N ARG A 328 -23.40 -10.64 -18.76
CA ARG A 328 -24.06 -11.95 -18.91
C ARG A 328 -23.32 -12.91 -19.83
N ARG A 329 -22.54 -12.38 -20.78
CA ARG A 329 -21.79 -13.19 -21.75
C ARG A 329 -20.53 -13.83 -21.17
N PHE A 330 -19.89 -13.17 -20.20
CA PHE A 330 -18.67 -13.67 -19.57
C PHE A 330 -18.92 -14.62 -18.38
N ILE A 331 -20.09 -14.55 -17.74
CA ILE A 331 -20.41 -15.37 -16.56
C ILE A 331 -20.92 -16.78 -16.93
N LEU A 332 -21.26 -17.04 -18.20
CA LEU A 332 -21.87 -18.31 -18.63
C LEU A 332 -20.96 -19.19 -19.50
N ASP A 333 -19.73 -18.75 -19.79
CA ASP A 333 -18.72 -19.53 -20.50
C ASP A 333 -17.50 -19.80 -19.59
N GLU A 334 -17.72 -20.41 -18.42
CA GLU A 334 -16.79 -21.32 -17.70
C GLU A 334 -17.56 -22.39 -16.93
#